data_AF-A0A9J6DMG8-F1
#
_entry.id   AF-A0A9J6DMG8-F1
#
_cell.length_a   1.000
_cell.length_b   1.000
_cell.length_c   1.000
_cell.angle_alpha   90.00
_cell.angle_beta   90.00
_cell.angle_gamma   90.00
#
_symmetry.space_group_name_H-M   'P 1'
#
loop_
_entity.id
_entity.type
_entity.pdbx_description
1 polymer ?
#
loop_
_entity_poly.entity_id
_entity_poly.type
_entity_poly.pdbx_seq_one_letter_code
_entity_poly.pdbx_strand_id
1 'polypeptide(L)'
;MEVARPHVVVVEVALKTTSVYVDAKRLIGRNFDDPALQNDMKHWPFRVIGEGNKPRIQVTFRGQVKVFCPEEISSMILYKMKESAEAYLGKPVTKAVITVPAYFNDSQRQATKDAGAIAGLEVLRIVNEPTAAAIAYGLDKEDKNARNVVIFDLGGGTFDVSVLCIEEGTFQVKATSGDTHLGGEDFDSRMVAFLAQEFLRKHKKNIEGDKKALRRLRTACEKAKRTLSSCTQAR
;
A
#
# COMPACT_ATOMS: atom_id res chain seq x y z
N MET A 1 25.01 29.16 7.21
CA MET A 1 24.89 27.96 6.36
C MET A 1 23.47 27.46 6.48
N GLU A 2 22.62 27.86 5.55
CA GLU A 2 21.21 27.47 5.50
C GLU A 2 21.15 26.03 4.99
N VAL A 3 20.74 25.10 5.86
CA VAL A 3 20.51 23.71 5.45
C VAL A 3 19.23 23.71 4.62
N ALA A 4 19.38 23.53 3.31
CA ALA A 4 18.27 23.44 2.38
C ALA A 4 17.29 22.35 2.86
N ARG A 5 16.11 22.75 3.33
CA ARG A 5 15.03 21.82 3.62
C ARG A 5 14.67 21.11 2.31
N PRO A 6 14.63 19.77 2.26
CA PRO A 6 14.18 19.07 1.07
C PRO A 6 12.79 19.60 0.72
N HIS A 7 12.63 20.14 -0.49
CA HIS A 7 11.35 20.54 -1.02
C HIS A 7 10.51 19.27 -1.22
N VAL A 8 9.91 18.78 -0.13
CA VAL A 8 8.90 17.74 -0.21
C VAL A 8 7.66 18.38 -0.81
N VAL A 9 7.51 18.18 -2.11
CA VAL A 9 6.33 18.58 -2.85
C VAL A 9 5.18 17.73 -2.34
N VAL A 10 4.44 18.25 -1.36
CA VAL A 10 3.15 17.70 -0.96
C VAL A 10 2.24 17.81 -2.19
N VAL A 11 1.99 16.67 -2.83
CA VAL A 11 1.12 16.60 -4.00
C VAL A 11 -0.32 16.79 -3.52
N GLU A 12 -0.77 18.04 -3.56
CA GLU A 12 -2.16 18.38 -3.37
C GLU A 12 -3.02 17.65 -4.41
N VAL A 13 -4.06 17.01 -3.89
CA VAL A 13 -4.94 16.06 -4.56
C VAL A 13 -5.88 16.83 -5.50
N ALA A 14 -5.35 17.30 -6.62
CA ALA A 14 -6.13 17.84 -7.72
C ALA A 14 -6.04 16.91 -8.93
N LEU A 15 -6.95 15.93 -8.97
CA LEU A 15 -7.45 15.30 -10.20
C LEU A 15 -6.37 14.77 -11.18
N LYS A 16 -5.61 13.71 -10.83
CA LYS A 16 -5.06 12.68 -11.79
C LYS A 16 -4.09 11.64 -11.19
N THR A 17 -3.63 11.76 -9.94
CA THR A 17 -2.40 11.08 -9.47
C THR A 17 -2.56 10.04 -8.37
N THR A 18 -3.76 9.79 -7.83
CA THR A 18 -3.95 8.92 -6.64
C THR A 18 -3.49 7.47 -6.85
N SER A 19 -3.71 6.89 -8.03
CA SER A 19 -3.35 5.50 -8.34
C SER A 19 -1.85 5.23 -8.39
N VAL A 20 -1.03 6.27 -8.62
CA VAL A 20 0.44 6.14 -8.73
C VAL A 20 1.08 5.82 -7.38
N TYR A 21 0.49 6.34 -6.29
CA TYR A 21 1.00 6.15 -4.93
C TYR A 21 0.65 4.78 -4.36
N VAL A 22 -0.54 4.26 -4.69
CA VAL A 22 -1.10 3.02 -4.10
C VAL A 22 -0.23 1.81 -4.44
N ASP A 23 0.26 1.72 -5.68
CA ASP A 23 0.96 0.53 -6.14
C ASP A 23 2.49 0.62 -6.06
N ALA A 24 3.09 1.70 -5.56
CA ALA A 24 4.55 1.81 -5.42
C ALA A 24 5.18 0.65 -4.63
N LYS A 25 4.45 0.10 -3.65
CA LYS A 25 4.84 -1.11 -2.88
C LYS A 25 5.07 -2.34 -3.78
N ARG A 26 4.41 -2.43 -4.93
CA ARG A 26 4.58 -3.52 -5.89
C ARG A 26 5.87 -3.38 -6.71
N LEU A 27 6.39 -2.17 -6.87
CA LEU A 27 7.62 -1.90 -7.64
C LEU A 27 8.89 -1.91 -6.77
N ILE A 28 8.76 -1.58 -5.48
CA ILE A 28 9.91 -1.35 -4.60
C ILE A 28 10.83 -2.58 -4.52
N GLY A 29 12.14 -2.37 -4.72
CA GLY A 29 13.16 -3.42 -4.68
C GLY A 29 13.09 -4.49 -5.77
N ARG A 30 12.22 -4.36 -6.77
CA ARG A 30 12.14 -5.26 -7.93
C ARG A 30 13.02 -4.77 -9.09
N ASN A 31 13.34 -5.71 -9.99
CA ASN A 31 13.91 -5.37 -11.29
C ASN A 31 12.79 -5.06 -12.30
N PHE A 32 13.11 -4.24 -13.30
CA PHE A 32 12.16 -3.84 -14.33
C PHE A 32 11.70 -5.04 -15.17
N ASP A 33 12.59 -6.01 -15.43
CA ASP A 33 12.32 -7.22 -16.20
C ASP A 33 11.56 -8.33 -15.43
N ASP A 34 11.22 -8.11 -14.16
CA ASP A 34 10.45 -9.08 -13.36
C ASP A 34 9.10 -9.41 -14.05
N PRO A 35 8.82 -10.69 -14.37
CA PRO A 35 7.58 -11.07 -15.06
C PRO A 35 6.30 -10.67 -14.33
N ALA A 36 6.30 -10.69 -13.00
CA ALA A 36 5.16 -10.26 -12.21
C ALA A 36 4.95 -8.74 -12.36
N LEU A 37 6.03 -7.97 -12.31
CA LEU A 37 5.98 -6.52 -12.54
C LEU A 37 5.50 -6.18 -13.95
N GLN A 38 6.01 -6.88 -14.96
CA GLN A 38 5.59 -6.70 -16.35
C GLN A 38 4.11 -6.99 -16.56
N ASN A 39 3.54 -7.93 -15.79
CA ASN A 39 2.12 -8.18 -15.81
C ASN A 39 1.33 -7.06 -15.13
N ASP A 40 1.77 -6.60 -13.95
CA ASP A 40 1.12 -5.53 -13.19
C ASP A 40 1.06 -4.21 -13.98
N MET A 41 2.15 -3.88 -14.68
CA MET A 41 2.26 -2.67 -15.50
C MET A 41 1.17 -2.56 -16.58
N LYS A 42 0.58 -3.67 -17.04
CA LYS A 42 -0.51 -3.66 -18.03
C LYS A 42 -1.82 -3.09 -17.47
N HIS A 43 -1.96 -3.10 -16.15
CA HIS A 43 -3.18 -2.71 -15.45
C HIS A 43 -3.09 -1.31 -14.85
N TRP A 44 -1.89 -0.72 -14.80
CA TRP A 44 -1.69 0.58 -14.18
C TRP A 44 -2.06 1.75 -15.09
N PRO A 45 -2.69 2.80 -14.55
CA PRO A 45 -3.00 4.01 -15.30
C PRO A 45 -1.80 4.97 -15.42
N PHE A 46 -0.61 4.57 -14.94
CA PHE A 46 0.62 5.35 -14.96
C PHE A 46 1.73 4.61 -15.68
N ARG A 47 2.69 5.38 -16.18
CA ARG A 47 3.80 4.83 -16.96
C ARG A 47 4.95 4.45 -16.05
N VAL A 48 5.45 3.24 -16.25
CA VAL A 48 6.69 2.74 -15.63
C VAL A 48 7.73 2.56 -16.73
N ILE A 49 8.95 3.03 -16.50
CA ILE A 49 10.09 2.92 -17.41
C ILE A 49 11.22 2.17 -16.70
N GLY A 50 12.08 1.50 -17.48
CA GLY A 50 13.27 0.84 -16.97
C GLY A 50 14.49 1.75 -17.09
N GLU A 51 15.26 1.88 -16.00
CA GLU A 51 16.54 2.58 -15.99
C GLU A 51 17.56 1.68 -15.27
N GLY A 52 18.58 1.18 -15.98
CA GLY A 52 19.57 0.27 -15.40
C GLY A 52 18.95 -1.01 -14.79
N ASN A 53 17.92 -1.55 -15.46
CA ASN A 53 17.06 -2.65 -14.98
C ASN A 53 16.28 -2.38 -13.68
N LYS A 54 16.17 -1.12 -13.24
CA LYS A 54 15.30 -0.74 -12.12
C LYS A 54 14.03 -0.04 -12.65
N PRO A 55 12.85 -0.35 -12.09
CA PRO A 55 11.64 0.34 -12.47
C PRO A 55 11.63 1.76 -11.94
N ARG A 56 11.14 2.69 -12.76
CA ARG A 56 10.92 4.09 -12.40
C ARG A 56 9.52 4.52 -12.83
N ILE A 57 8.89 5.34 -12.01
CA ILE A 57 7.56 5.86 -12.23
C ILE A 57 7.66 7.21 -12.93
N GLN A 58 7.14 7.31 -14.15
CA GLN A 58 7.13 8.53 -14.94
C GLN A 58 5.78 9.24 -14.78
N VAL A 59 5.81 10.48 -14.28
CA VAL A 59 4.62 11.33 -14.10
C VAL A 59 4.80 12.68 -14.77
N THR A 60 3.70 13.29 -15.21
CA THR A 60 3.70 14.69 -15.64
C THR A 60 3.26 15.55 -14.46
N PHE A 61 4.16 16.38 -13.94
CA PHE A 61 3.92 17.28 -12.83
C PHE A 61 4.15 18.73 -13.27
N ARG A 62 3.12 19.58 -13.14
CA ARG A 62 3.15 21.00 -13.55
C ARG A 62 3.68 21.21 -14.98
N GLY A 63 3.24 20.35 -15.90
CA GLY A 63 3.65 20.39 -17.32
C GLY A 63 5.03 19.82 -17.62
N GLN A 64 5.78 19.36 -16.61
CA GLN A 64 7.09 18.75 -16.77
C GLN A 64 7.04 17.25 -16.51
N VAL A 65 7.76 16.48 -17.33
CA VAL A 65 7.96 15.05 -17.08
C VAL A 65 8.95 14.89 -15.94
N LYS A 66 8.55 14.14 -14.91
CA LYS A 66 9.39 13.74 -13.80
C LYS A 66 9.44 12.22 -13.72
N VAL A 67 10.57 11.71 -13.26
CA VAL A 67 10.84 10.29 -13.10
C VAL A 67 11.24 10.09 -11.65
N PHE A 68 10.61 9.14 -10.98
CA PHE A 68 10.86 8.81 -9.57
C PHE A 68 11.18 7.32 -9.45
N CYS A 69 12.08 6.92 -8.55
CA CYS A 69 12.11 5.53 -8.12
C CYS A 69 10.96 5.21 -7.15
N PRO A 70 10.61 3.93 -6.98
CA PRO A 70 9.61 3.51 -6.01
C PRO A 70 9.91 3.99 -4.58
N GLU A 71 11.18 4.01 -4.19
CA GLU A 71 11.63 4.46 -2.87
C GLU A 71 11.32 5.95 -2.64
N GLU A 72 11.45 6.80 -3.66
CA GLU A 72 11.07 8.21 -3.59
C GLU A 72 9.56 8.39 -3.46
N ILE A 73 8.75 7.57 -4.12
CA ILE A 73 7.29 7.62 -3.96
C ILE A 73 6.89 7.14 -2.57
N SER A 74 7.47 6.04 -2.10
CA SER A 74 7.24 5.54 -0.74
C SER A 74 7.73 6.51 0.34
N SER A 75 8.83 7.24 0.11
CA SER A 75 9.32 8.24 1.06
C SER A 75 8.37 9.43 1.20
N MET A 76 7.67 9.83 0.14
CA MET A 76 6.63 10.87 0.22
C MET A 76 5.47 10.44 1.12
N ILE A 77 5.08 9.15 1.06
CA ILE A 77 4.05 8.58 1.94
C ILE A 77 4.56 8.57 3.39
N LEU A 78 5.78 8.08 3.62
CA LEU A 78 6.39 8.03 4.96
C LEU A 78 6.58 9.43 5.55
N TYR A 79 6.96 10.42 4.73
CA TYR A 79 7.05 11.81 5.15
C TYR A 79 5.68 12.34 5.57
N LYS A 80 4.60 12.02 4.83
CA LYS A 80 3.25 12.43 5.25
C LYS A 80 2.82 11.79 6.56
N MET A 81 3.19 10.53 6.80
CA MET A 81 2.96 9.85 8.07
C MET A 81 3.76 10.49 9.21
N LYS A 82 5.02 10.85 8.96
CA LYS A 82 5.87 11.60 9.88
C LYS A 82 5.24 12.95 10.24
N GLU A 83 4.84 13.76 9.26
CA GLU A 83 4.17 15.05 9.52
C GLU A 83 2.91 14.89 10.39
N SER A 84 2.13 13.83 10.14
CA SER A 84 0.92 13.55 10.91
C SER A 84 1.25 13.19 12.36
N ALA A 85 2.31 12.42 12.58
CA ALA A 85 2.80 12.08 13.92
C ALA A 85 3.39 13.32 14.64
N GLU A 86 4.15 14.16 13.94
CA GLU A 86 4.72 15.40 14.48
C GLU A 86 3.62 16.39 14.87
N ALA A 87 2.58 16.53 14.05
CA ALA A 87 1.42 17.36 14.38
C ALA A 87 0.69 16.88 15.64
N TYR A 88 0.57 15.57 15.83
CA TYR A 88 -0.03 14.99 17.03
C TYR A 88 0.86 15.16 18.27
N LEU A 89 2.17 14.96 18.15
CA LEU A 89 3.12 14.98 19.27
C LEU A 89 3.64 16.38 19.63
N GLY A 90 3.49 17.36 18.73
CA GLY A 90 4.00 18.72 18.90
C GLY A 90 5.54 18.81 18.86
N LYS A 91 6.23 17.78 18.35
CA LYS A 91 7.70 17.73 18.31
C LYS A 91 8.20 16.92 17.10
N PRO A 92 9.46 17.13 16.67
CA PRO A 92 10.04 16.36 15.56
C PRO A 92 10.08 14.85 15.82
N VAL A 93 9.82 14.06 14.78
CA VAL A 93 9.91 12.61 14.78
C VAL A 93 11.06 12.20 13.85
N THR A 94 12.12 11.65 14.43
CA THR A 94 13.35 11.33 13.70
C THR A 94 13.64 9.84 13.58
N LYS A 95 12.92 8.99 14.33
CA LYS A 95 13.16 7.54 14.39
C LYS A 95 11.86 6.80 14.13
N ALA A 96 11.93 5.69 13.41
CA ALA A 96 10.77 4.86 13.11
C ALA A 96 11.11 3.37 13.03
N VAL A 97 10.10 2.54 13.29
CA VAL A 97 10.05 1.13 12.88
C VAL A 97 9.08 1.07 11.70
N ILE A 98 9.48 0.41 10.62
CA ILE A 98 8.67 0.30 9.40
C ILE A 98 8.35 -1.17 9.16
N THR A 99 7.10 -1.47 8.83
CA THR A 99 6.65 -2.84 8.53
C THR A 99 6.79 -3.18 7.06
N VAL A 100 7.05 -4.46 6.76
CA VAL A 100 7.06 -5.02 5.40
C VAL A 100 6.39 -6.41 5.39
N PRO A 101 5.91 -6.90 4.24
CA PRO A 101 5.41 -8.27 4.14
C PRO A 101 6.48 -9.30 4.52
N ALA A 102 6.08 -10.44 5.09
CA ALA A 102 7.02 -11.48 5.52
C ALA A 102 7.85 -12.06 4.35
N TYR A 103 7.26 -12.14 3.16
CA TYR A 103 7.90 -12.64 1.93
C TYR A 103 8.81 -11.62 1.22
N PHE A 104 8.93 -10.39 1.73
CA PHE A 104 9.87 -9.42 1.13
C PHE A 104 11.31 -9.94 1.25
N ASN A 105 12.01 -9.92 0.11
CA ASN A 105 13.42 -10.26 0.04
C ASN A 105 14.32 -9.09 0.53
N ASP A 106 15.62 -9.33 0.60
CA ASP A 106 16.59 -8.35 1.11
C ASP A 106 16.61 -7.03 0.31
N SER A 107 16.47 -7.10 -1.02
CA SER A 107 16.41 -5.92 -1.90
C SER A 107 15.19 -5.05 -1.56
N GLN A 108 14.02 -5.66 -1.38
CA GLN A 108 12.78 -4.95 -1.06
C GLN A 108 12.80 -4.36 0.36
N ARG A 109 13.39 -5.09 1.32
CA ARG A 109 13.62 -4.60 2.69
C ARG A 109 14.57 -3.41 2.71
N GLN A 110 15.68 -3.49 1.98
CA GLN A 110 16.63 -2.40 1.88
C GLN A 110 16.01 -1.17 1.21
N ALA A 111 15.31 -1.36 0.09
CA ALA A 111 14.61 -0.28 -0.61
C ALA A 111 13.56 0.42 0.28
N THR A 112 12.85 -0.34 1.13
CA THR A 112 11.91 0.23 2.10
C THR A 112 12.63 1.02 3.20
N LYS A 113 13.78 0.53 3.66
CA LYS A 113 14.64 1.25 4.61
C LYS A 113 15.17 2.56 4.00
N ASP A 114 15.58 2.53 2.74
CA ASP A 114 16.04 3.69 1.99
C ASP A 114 14.92 4.72 1.82
N ALA A 115 13.68 4.29 1.54
CA ALA A 115 12.52 5.18 1.52
C ALA A 115 12.32 5.89 2.88
N GLY A 116 12.52 5.19 4.00
CA GLY A 116 12.52 5.80 5.34
C GLY A 116 13.63 6.84 5.53
N ALA A 117 14.84 6.52 5.08
CA ALA A 117 15.97 7.45 5.14
C ALA A 117 15.73 8.73 4.30
N ILE A 118 15.19 8.59 3.08
CA ILE A 118 14.81 9.71 2.21
C ILE A 118 13.73 10.59 2.87
N ALA A 119 12.81 9.98 3.63
CA ALA A 119 11.81 10.71 4.41
C ALA A 119 12.37 11.42 5.67
N GLY A 120 13.68 11.29 5.94
CA GLY A 120 14.33 11.86 7.11
C GLY A 120 13.99 11.10 8.39
N LEU A 121 13.88 9.77 8.31
CA LEU A 121 13.70 8.86 9.44
C LEU A 121 14.92 7.92 9.56
N GLU A 122 15.48 7.84 10.76
CA GLU A 122 16.35 6.74 11.17
C GLU A 122 15.49 5.49 11.37
N VAL A 123 15.59 4.56 10.44
CA VAL A 123 14.84 3.29 10.48
C VAL A 123 15.54 2.33 11.45
N LEU A 124 15.01 2.25 12.67
CA LEU A 124 15.55 1.43 13.76
C LEU A 124 15.45 -0.06 13.44
N ARG A 125 14.35 -0.47 12.83
CA ARG A 125 14.09 -1.86 12.46
C ARG A 125 13.07 -1.94 11.34
N ILE A 126 13.28 -2.90 10.45
CA ILE A 126 12.25 -3.40 9.55
C ILE A 126 11.61 -4.62 10.22
N VAL A 127 10.30 -4.61 10.39
CA VAL A 127 9.55 -5.69 11.05
C VAL A 127 8.57 -6.31 10.06
N ASN A 128 8.36 -7.62 10.15
CA ASN A 128 7.35 -8.28 9.32
C ASN A 128 5.95 -7.83 9.78
N GLU A 129 5.08 -7.48 8.84
CA GLU A 129 3.65 -7.18 9.08
C GLU A 129 2.97 -8.22 9.97
N PRO A 130 3.05 -9.54 9.72
CA PRO A 130 2.41 -10.52 10.60
C PRO A 130 3.04 -10.61 12.01
N THR A 131 4.34 -10.30 12.15
CA THR A 131 4.97 -10.20 13.48
C THR A 131 4.47 -8.96 14.23
N ALA A 132 4.35 -7.82 13.56
CA ALA A 132 3.78 -6.61 14.15
C ALA A 132 2.33 -6.83 14.58
N ALA A 133 1.53 -7.54 13.77
CA ALA A 133 0.17 -7.93 14.13
C ALA A 133 0.12 -8.84 15.37
N ALA A 134 1.01 -9.83 15.43
CA ALA A 134 1.09 -10.74 16.58
C ALA A 134 1.49 -10.02 17.88
N ILE A 135 2.45 -9.09 17.80
CA ILE A 135 2.83 -8.22 18.92
C ILE A 135 1.64 -7.35 19.35
N ALA A 136 0.92 -6.73 18.40
CA ALA A 136 -0.22 -5.89 18.70
C ALA A 136 -1.38 -6.63 19.39
N TYR A 137 -1.55 -7.93 19.09
CA TYR A 137 -2.53 -8.78 19.78
C TYR A 137 -2.09 -9.16 21.21
N GLY A 138 -0.85 -8.87 21.59
CA GLY A 138 -0.29 -9.22 22.90
C GLY A 138 0.12 -10.69 23.02
N LEU A 139 0.49 -11.31 21.90
CA LEU A 139 0.98 -12.69 21.86
C LEU A 139 2.47 -12.79 22.23
N ASP A 140 3.14 -11.65 22.45
CA ASP A 140 4.52 -11.55 22.97
C ASP A 140 4.62 -11.84 24.47
N LYS A 141 3.49 -11.95 25.18
CA LYS A 141 3.47 -12.28 26.61
C LYS A 141 4.09 -13.66 26.86
N GLU A 142 4.90 -13.75 27.92
CA GLU A 142 5.69 -14.92 28.33
C GLU A 142 4.82 -16.14 28.67
N ASP A 143 4.25 -16.77 27.65
CA ASP A 143 3.78 -18.13 27.74
C ASP A 143 4.96 -19.07 27.52
N LYS A 144 5.19 -19.96 28.49
CA LYS A 144 6.28 -20.96 28.42
C LYS A 144 6.05 -22.03 27.35
N ASN A 145 4.85 -22.08 26.78
CA ASN A 145 4.50 -23.07 25.77
C ASN A 145 4.52 -22.43 24.38
N ALA A 146 5.21 -23.09 23.44
CA ALA A 146 5.16 -22.71 22.03
C ALA A 146 3.71 -22.70 21.52
N ARG A 147 3.33 -21.62 20.83
CA ARG A 147 2.02 -21.44 20.22
C ARG A 147 2.14 -21.21 18.73
N ASN A 148 1.31 -21.93 17.98
CA ASN A 148 1.13 -21.66 16.56
C ASN A 148 -0.02 -20.68 16.37
N VAL A 149 0.25 -19.62 15.63
CA VAL A 149 -0.69 -18.52 15.36
C VAL A 149 -0.80 -18.35 13.86
N VAL A 150 -2.03 -18.24 13.37
CA VAL A 150 -2.31 -17.89 11.98
C VAL A 150 -2.70 -16.43 11.93
N ILE A 151 -1.95 -15.65 11.16
CA ILE A 151 -2.29 -14.27 10.83
C ILE A 151 -2.94 -14.28 9.46
N PHE A 152 -4.14 -13.73 9.39
CA PHE A 152 -4.91 -13.53 8.17
C PHE A 152 -5.01 -12.02 7.92
N ASP A 153 -4.31 -11.55 6.89
CA ASP A 153 -4.27 -10.14 6.50
C ASP A 153 -4.90 -9.96 5.12
N LEU A 154 -6.10 -9.39 5.07
CA LEU A 154 -6.82 -9.09 3.83
C LEU A 154 -6.98 -7.57 3.71
N GLY A 155 -6.05 -6.96 2.99
CA GLY A 155 -5.95 -5.52 2.83
C GLY A 155 -6.78 -4.97 1.67
N GLY A 156 -6.42 -3.77 1.23
CA GLY A 156 -7.07 -3.09 0.10
C GLY A 156 -6.82 -3.77 -1.26
N GLY A 157 -5.64 -4.35 -1.47
CA GLY A 157 -5.28 -5.00 -2.73
C GLY A 157 -4.29 -6.16 -2.61
N THR A 158 -4.01 -6.61 -1.38
CA THR A 158 -3.17 -7.78 -1.11
C THR A 158 -3.83 -8.64 -0.05
N PHE A 159 -3.63 -9.96 -0.17
CA PHE A 159 -4.08 -10.95 0.78
C PHE A 159 -2.89 -11.82 1.20
N ASP A 160 -2.60 -11.86 2.49
CA ASP A 160 -1.48 -12.59 3.05
C ASP A 160 -1.91 -13.46 4.24
N VAL A 161 -1.46 -14.70 4.25
CA VAL A 161 -1.62 -15.65 5.36
C VAL A 161 -0.24 -16.04 5.85
N SER A 162 0.00 -15.91 7.14
CA SER A 162 1.28 -16.31 7.76
C SER A 162 1.02 -17.19 8.98
N VAL A 163 1.74 -18.30 9.06
CA VAL A 163 1.79 -19.15 10.25
C VAL A 163 3.04 -18.80 11.03
N LEU A 164 2.86 -18.38 12.28
CA LEU A 164 3.93 -18.06 13.21
C LEU A 164 3.96 -19.09 14.33
N CYS A 165 5.16 -19.48 14.74
CA CYS A 165 5.40 -20.10 16.03
C CYS A 165 5.94 -19.04 16.96
N ILE A 166 5.31 -18.90 18.12
CA ILE A 166 5.69 -17.94 19.15
C ILE A 166 6.10 -18.73 20.39
N GLU A 167 7.31 -18.52 20.86
CA GLU A 167 7.88 -19.20 22.02
C GLU A 167 8.84 -18.24 22.73
N GLU A 168 8.64 -18.00 24.03
CA GLU A 168 9.51 -17.16 24.86
C GLU A 168 9.82 -15.78 24.23
N GLY A 169 8.79 -15.12 23.67
CA GLY A 169 8.93 -13.81 23.01
C GLY A 169 9.63 -13.85 21.64
N THR A 170 10.03 -15.02 21.15
CA THR A 170 10.59 -15.22 19.81
C THR A 170 9.48 -15.50 18.81
N PHE A 171 9.49 -14.77 17.69
CA PHE A 171 8.54 -14.93 16.60
C PHE A 171 9.20 -15.58 15.40
N GLN A 172 8.83 -16.82 15.10
CA GLN A 172 9.32 -17.52 13.92
C GLN A 172 8.20 -17.68 12.89
N VAL A 173 8.38 -17.11 11.69
CA VAL A 173 7.51 -17.39 10.55
C VAL A 173 7.80 -18.81 10.06
N LYS A 174 6.79 -19.69 10.13
CA LYS A 174 6.87 -21.09 9.70
C LYS A 174 6.44 -21.27 8.25
N ALA A 175 5.43 -20.54 7.82
CA ALA A 175 4.93 -20.56 6.46
C ALA A 175 4.28 -19.21 6.13
N THR A 176 4.33 -18.82 4.85
CA THR A 176 3.61 -17.68 4.31
C THR A 176 3.06 -18.04 2.94
N SER A 177 1.84 -17.62 2.64
CA SER A 177 1.18 -17.77 1.35
C SER A 177 0.17 -16.63 1.19
N GLY A 178 -0.34 -16.41 -0.01
CA GLY A 178 -1.24 -15.29 -0.25
C GLY A 178 -1.54 -15.07 -1.72
N ASP A 179 -2.25 -14.00 -1.98
CA ASP A 179 -2.50 -13.47 -3.31
C ASP A 179 -2.16 -11.98 -3.31
N THR A 180 -1.13 -11.63 -4.09
CA THR A 180 -0.66 -10.24 -4.18
C THR A 180 -1.66 -9.34 -4.90
N HIS A 181 -2.72 -9.85 -5.51
CA HIS A 181 -3.67 -9.10 -6.35
C HIS A 181 -5.12 -9.28 -5.92
N LEU A 182 -5.34 -9.63 -4.66
CA LEU A 182 -6.66 -9.79 -4.08
C LEU A 182 -6.84 -8.86 -2.88
N GLY A 183 -7.92 -8.08 -2.85
CA GLY A 183 -8.28 -7.30 -1.68
C GLY A 183 -9.61 -6.57 -1.78
N GLY A 184 -9.78 -5.58 -0.90
CA GLY A 184 -10.97 -4.73 -0.82
C GLY A 184 -11.39 -4.07 -2.13
N GLU A 185 -10.45 -3.75 -3.02
CA GLU A 185 -10.71 -3.11 -4.32
C GLU A 185 -11.38 -4.05 -5.32
N ASP A 186 -11.15 -5.36 -5.22
CA ASP A 186 -11.83 -6.37 -6.04
C ASP A 186 -13.30 -6.46 -5.66
N PHE A 187 -13.60 -6.42 -4.36
CA PHE A 187 -14.96 -6.40 -3.85
C PHE A 187 -15.70 -5.14 -4.34
N ASP A 188 -15.04 -3.97 -4.29
CA ASP A 188 -15.59 -2.73 -4.83
C ASP A 188 -15.85 -2.85 -6.34
N SER A 189 -14.92 -3.46 -7.08
CA SER A 189 -15.07 -3.67 -8.53
C SER A 189 -16.24 -4.57 -8.88
N ARG A 190 -16.49 -5.64 -8.10
CA ARG A 190 -17.68 -6.50 -8.26
C ARG A 190 -18.97 -5.73 -8.01
N MET A 191 -19.01 -4.88 -6.97
CA MET A 191 -20.17 -4.02 -6.70
C MET A 191 -20.40 -2.99 -7.81
N VAL A 192 -19.34 -2.36 -8.32
CA VAL A 192 -19.40 -1.41 -9.44
C VAL A 192 -19.98 -2.07 -10.68
N ALA A 193 -19.49 -3.26 -11.05
CA ALA A 193 -19.98 -4.00 -12.23
C ALA A 193 -21.47 -4.33 -12.11
N PHE A 194 -21.88 -4.86 -10.95
CA PHE A 194 -23.29 -5.16 -10.67
C PHE A 194 -24.18 -3.90 -10.76
N LEU A 195 -23.77 -2.81 -10.11
CA LEU A 195 -24.58 -1.57 -10.09
C LEU A 195 -24.59 -0.84 -11.44
N ALA A 196 -23.52 -0.93 -12.24
CA ALA A 196 -23.49 -0.41 -13.60
C ALA A 196 -24.49 -1.15 -14.50
N GLN A 197 -24.56 -2.48 -14.38
CA GLN A 197 -25.56 -3.30 -15.09
C GLN A 197 -26.99 -2.98 -14.62
N GLU A 198 -27.21 -2.82 -13.31
CA GLU A 198 -28.52 -2.41 -12.77
C GLU A 198 -28.94 -1.02 -13.26
N PHE A 199 -28.00 -0.07 -13.36
CA PHE A 199 -28.26 1.25 -13.91
C PHE A 199 -28.64 1.19 -15.39
N LEU A 200 -27.93 0.39 -16.19
CA LEU A 200 -28.27 0.13 -17.58
C LEU A 200 -29.68 -0.49 -17.69
N ARG A 201 -30.01 -1.48 -16.83
CA ARG A 201 -31.31 -2.14 -16.85
C ARG A 201 -32.47 -1.17 -16.57
N LYS A 202 -32.33 -0.32 -15.54
CA LYS A 202 -33.36 0.62 -15.08
C LYS A 202 -33.48 1.87 -15.94
N HIS A 203 -32.36 2.43 -16.39
CA HIS A 203 -32.33 3.73 -17.08
C HIS A 203 -31.99 3.64 -18.57
N LYS A 204 -31.69 2.44 -19.08
CA LYS A 204 -31.31 2.18 -20.48
C LYS A 204 -30.11 3.02 -20.96
N LYS A 205 -29.20 3.35 -20.04
CA LYS A 205 -27.97 4.11 -20.32
C LYS A 205 -26.75 3.34 -19.86
N ASN A 206 -25.77 3.15 -20.76
CA ASN A 206 -24.49 2.55 -20.42
C ASN A 206 -23.53 3.63 -19.90
N ILE A 207 -22.98 3.43 -18.70
CA ILE A 207 -22.00 4.33 -18.05
C ILE A 207 -20.56 3.80 -18.11
N GLU A 208 -20.32 2.62 -18.67
CA GLU A 208 -18.99 1.98 -18.72
C GLU A 208 -17.95 2.83 -19.46
N GLY A 209 -18.36 3.62 -20.45
CA GLY A 209 -17.50 4.56 -21.17
C GLY A 209 -17.21 5.86 -20.41
N ASP A 210 -17.99 6.20 -19.38
CA ASP A 210 -17.84 7.45 -18.62
C ASP A 210 -16.97 7.21 -17.38
N LYS A 211 -15.67 7.50 -17.53
CA LYS A 211 -14.67 7.40 -16.45
C LYS A 211 -15.04 8.22 -15.21
N LYS A 212 -15.72 9.37 -15.37
CA LYS A 212 -16.13 10.22 -14.24
C LYS A 212 -17.30 9.59 -13.51
N ALA A 213 -18.29 9.06 -14.23
CA ALA A 213 -19.41 8.35 -13.63
C ALA A 213 -18.95 7.10 -12.89
N LEU A 214 -18.10 6.27 -13.51
CA LEU A 214 -17.55 5.06 -12.88
C LEU A 214 -16.75 5.37 -11.61
N ARG A 215 -15.97 6.45 -11.61
CA ARG A 215 -15.24 6.86 -10.39
C ARG A 215 -16.20 7.22 -9.26
N ARG A 216 -17.26 7.99 -9.55
CA ARG A 216 -18.28 8.35 -8.55
C ARG A 216 -19.00 7.11 -8.03
N LEU A 217 -19.35 6.17 -8.91
CA LEU A 217 -19.97 4.91 -8.53
C LEU A 217 -19.04 4.09 -7.63
N ARG A 218 -17.75 3.97 -7.98
CA ARG A 218 -16.75 3.26 -7.16
C ARG A 218 -16.62 3.85 -5.75
N THR A 219 -16.55 5.18 -5.62
CA THR A 219 -16.52 5.82 -4.29
C THR A 219 -17.78 5.52 -3.48
N ALA A 220 -18.95 5.48 -4.13
CA ALA A 220 -20.19 5.09 -3.46
C ALA A 220 -20.18 3.60 -3.07
N CYS A 221 -19.67 2.70 -3.92
CA CYS A 221 -19.52 1.28 -3.62
C CYS A 221 -18.59 1.04 -2.42
N GLU A 222 -17.44 1.70 -2.36
CA GLU A 222 -16.50 1.56 -1.24
C GLU A 222 -17.16 1.99 0.07
N LYS A 223 -17.89 3.12 0.06
CA LYS A 223 -18.65 3.58 1.22
C LYS A 223 -19.76 2.59 1.60
N ALA A 224 -20.49 2.07 0.62
CA ALA A 224 -21.54 1.07 0.86
C ALA A 224 -20.97 -0.23 1.43
N LYS A 225 -19.84 -0.73 0.90
CA LYS A 225 -19.12 -1.90 1.43
C LYS A 225 -18.80 -1.73 2.91
N ARG A 226 -18.24 -0.57 3.29
CA ARG A 226 -17.94 -0.24 4.71
C ARG A 226 -19.20 -0.25 5.58
N THR A 227 -20.30 0.33 5.11
CA THR A 227 -21.59 0.31 5.83
C THR A 227 -22.12 -1.12 6.00
N LEU A 228 -21.99 -1.96 4.96
CA LEU A 228 -22.46 -3.33 4.97
C LEU A 228 -21.67 -4.25 5.91
N SER A 229 -20.48 -3.84 6.39
CA SER A 229 -19.75 -4.58 7.43
C SER A 229 -20.45 -4.55 8.79
N SER A 230 -21.35 -3.59 9.03
CA SER A 230 -22.09 -3.44 10.29
C SER A 230 -23.60 -3.37 10.12
N CYS A 231 -24.10 -3.38 8.89
CA CYS A 231 -25.51 -3.21 8.57
C CYS A 231 -25.94 -4.18 7.46
N THR A 232 -27.20 -4.60 7.46
CA THR A 232 -27.75 -5.49 6.42
C THR A 232 -28.15 -4.76 5.14
N GLN A 233 -28.08 -3.42 5.12
CA GLN A 233 -28.37 -2.58 3.96
C GLN A 233 -27.54 -1.29 3.97
N ALA A 234 -27.23 -0.76 2.79
CA ALA A 234 -26.60 0.54 2.59
C ALA A 234 -27.46 1.37 1.61
N ARG A 235 -27.69 2.64 1.95
CA ARG A 235 -28.51 3.58 1.17
C ARG A 235 -27.65 4.71 0.62
#